data_AF-A0A965FN84-F1
#
_entry.id   AF-A0A965FN84-F1
#
_cell.length_a   1.000
_cell.length_b   1.000
_cell.length_c   1.000
_cell.angle_alpha   90.00
_cell.angle_beta   90.00
_cell.angle_gamma   90.00
#
_symmetry.space_group_name_H-M   'P 1'
#
loop_
_entity.id
_entity.type
_entity.pdbx_description
1 polymer ?
#
loop_
_entity_poly.entity_id
_entity_poly.type
_entity_poly.pdbx_seq_one_letter_code
_entity_poly.pdbx_strand_id
1 'polypeptide(L)' 'MQSLIQVFAERIQSAQSQGSPLRIRGGGSKDFYGGALHGELLEVGGYRGIVDYEPSELVL' A
#
# COMPACT_ATOMS: atom_id res chain seq x y z
N MET A 1 -2.19 -12.16 -7.88
CA MET A 1 -2.33 -10.69 -7.75
C MET A 1 -3.76 -10.28 -7.48
N GLN A 2 -4.75 -10.72 -8.26
CA GLN A 2 -6.18 -10.39 -8.02
C GLN A 2 -6.66 -10.67 -6.57
N SER A 3 -6.21 -11.76 -5.96
CA SER A 3 -6.55 -12.12 -4.57
C SER A 3 -6.02 -11.12 -3.53
N LEU A 4 -4.82 -10.55 -3.74
CA LEU A 4 -4.28 -9.53 -2.85
C LEU A 4 -5.06 -8.22 -2.95
N ILE A 5 -5.46 -7.84 -4.17
CA ILE A 5 -6.30 -6.65 -4.40
C ILE A 5 -7.62 -6.79 -3.64
N GLN A 6 -8.24 -7.98 -3.69
CA GLN A 6 -9.47 -8.26 -2.96
C GLN A 6 -9.27 -8.13 -1.43
N VAL A 7 -8.20 -8.72 -0.89
CA VAL A 7 -7.86 -8.61 0.54
C VAL A 7 -7.64 -7.15 0.96
N PHE A 8 -6.94 -6.35 0.13
CA PHE A 8 -6.74 -4.93 0.41
C PHE A 8 -8.05 -4.15 0.39
N ALA A 9 -8.92 -4.41 -0.59
CA ALA A 9 -10.23 -3.79 -0.67
C ALA A 9 -11.07 -4.09 0.59
N GLU A 10 -11.12 -5.35 1.02
CA GLU A 10 -11.81 -5.77 2.23
C GLU A 10 -11.26 -5.09 3.49
N ARG A 11 -9.93 -5.01 3.63
CA ARG A 11 -9.27 -4.32 4.75
C ARG A 11 -9.62 -2.83 4.77
N ILE A 12 -9.62 -2.16 3.62
CA ILE A 12 -9.94 -0.73 3.51
C ILE A 12 -11.41 -0.48 3.89
N GLN A 13 -12.33 -1.29 3.37
CA GLN A 13 -13.75 -1.18 3.70
C GLN A 13 -14.01 -1.42 5.19
N SER A 14 -13.38 -2.45 5.77
CA SER A 14 -13.46 -2.73 7.21
C SER A 14 -12.96 -1.55 8.04
N ALA A 15 -11.79 -1.01 7.73
CA ALA A 15 -11.20 0.10 8.46
C ALA A 15 -12.05 1.37 8.36
N GLN A 16 -12.61 1.65 7.18
CA GLN A 16 -13.55 2.76 6.97
C GLN A 16 -14.80 2.60 7.85
N SER A 17 -15.42 1.41 7.86
CA SER A 17 -16.63 1.18 8.64
C SER A 17 -16.41 1.31 10.16
N GLN A 18 -15.19 1.04 10.61
CA GLN A 18 -14.79 1.10 12.02
C GLN A 18 -14.20 2.47 12.41
N GLY A 19 -13.99 3.39 11.46
CA GLY A 19 -13.29 4.65 11.71
C GLY A 19 -11.83 4.46 12.14
N SER A 20 -11.22 3.31 11.79
CA SER A 20 -9.84 2.98 12.14
C SER A 20 -8.89 3.49 11.05
N PRO A 21 -7.97 4.42 11.33
CA PRO A 21 -7.01 4.89 10.33
C PRO A 21 -6.03 3.77 9.96
N LEU A 22 -5.74 3.63 8.67
CA LEU A 22 -4.74 2.69 8.15
C LEU A 22 -3.42 3.39 7.82
N ARG A 23 -2.32 2.72 8.15
CA ARG A 23 -0.96 3.03 7.71
C ARG A 23 -0.58 2.12 6.56
N ILE A 24 -0.69 2.62 5.33
CA ILE A 24 -0.34 1.86 4.13
C ILE A 24 1.18 1.85 3.95
N ARG A 25 1.79 0.66 3.86
CA ARG A 25 3.23 0.51 3.78
C ARG A 25 3.65 -0.51 2.74
N GLY A 26 4.51 -0.08 1.82
CA GLY A 26 5.24 -0.97 0.91
C GLY A 26 6.53 -1.49 1.57
N GLY A 27 7.70 -1.16 1.01
CA GLY A 27 8.99 -1.59 1.55
C GLY A 27 9.46 -0.88 2.83
N GLY A 28 8.69 0.07 3.37
CA GLY A 28 9.01 0.76 4.63
C GLY A 28 10.26 1.64 4.64
N SER A 29 10.92 1.82 3.50
CA SER A 29 12.17 2.60 3.40
C SER A 29 12.01 4.08 3.73
N LYS A 30 10.77 4.58 3.89
CA LYS A 30 10.44 5.97 4.23
C LYS A 30 9.81 6.12 5.62
N ASP A 31 9.78 5.06 6.45
CA ASP A 31 9.20 5.11 7.80
C ASP A 31 9.88 6.16 8.71
N PHE A 32 11.12 6.57 8.38
CA PHE A 32 11.85 7.62 9.08
C PHE A 32 11.37 9.05 8.75
N TYR A 33 10.59 9.22 7.68
CA TYR A 33 10.21 10.52 7.12
C TYR A 33 8.73 10.80 7.40
N GLY A 34 8.42 11.98 7.95
CA GLY A 34 7.03 12.42 8.19
C GLY A 34 6.52 12.30 9.63
N GLY A 35 7.41 12.05 10.59
CA GLY A 35 7.07 12.05 12.02
C GLY A 35 6.53 10.71 12.53
N ALA A 36 5.75 10.75 13.61
CA ALA A 36 5.24 9.52 14.23
C ALA A 36 4.27 8.78 13.29
N LEU A 37 4.38 7.46 13.28
CA LEU A 37 3.57 6.57 12.46
C LEU A 37 2.25 6.28 13.20
N HIS A 38 1.12 6.51 12.55
CA HIS A 38 -0.21 6.35 13.12
C HIS A 38 -1.07 5.40 12.29
N GLY A 39 -2.00 4.70 12.95
CA GLY A 39 -2.94 3.78 12.30
C GLY A 39 -2.50 2.33 12.24
N GLU A 40 -3.44 1.44 11.93
CA GLU A 40 -3.19 0.02 11.75
C GLU A 40 -2.41 -0.22 10.45
N LEU A 41 -1.37 -1.05 10.52
CA LEU A 41 -0.52 -1.32 9.39
C LEU A 41 -1.22 -2.17 8.31
N LEU A 42 -1.33 -1.61 7.12
CA LEU A 42 -1.68 -2.32 5.88
C LEU A 42 -0.41 -2.56 5.07
N GLU A 43 0.19 -3.74 5.23
CA GLU A 43 1.35 -4.20 4.44
C GLU A 43 0.94 -4.54 3.00
N VAL A 44 1.45 -3.76 2.03
CA VAL A 44 1.19 -3.96 0.60
C VAL A 44 2.39 -4.48 -0.18
N GLY A 45 3.54 -4.69 0.49
CA GLY A 45 4.78 -5.16 -0.16
C GLY A 45 4.68 -6.54 -0.84
N GLY A 46 3.65 -7.33 -0.55
CA GLY A 46 3.33 -8.57 -1.26
C GLY A 46 2.83 -8.36 -2.70
N TYR A 47 2.27 -7.18 -3.01
CA TYR A 47 1.88 -6.80 -4.37
C TYR A 47 3.08 -6.16 -5.09
N ARG A 48 3.81 -6.98 -5.82
CA ARG A 48 5.10 -6.64 -6.44
C ARG A 48 5.23 -7.25 -7.83
N GLY A 49 6.02 -6.61 -8.67
CA GLY A 49 6.22 -6.95 -10.08
C GLY A 49 5.81 -5.80 -11.01
N ILE A 50 6.29 -5.85 -12.24
CA ILE A 50 5.87 -4.92 -13.30
C ILE A 50 4.58 -5.48 -13.89
N VAL A 51 3.49 -4.73 -13.79
CA VAL A 51 2.17 -5.12 -14.31
C VAL A 51 1.88 -4.43 -15.64
N ASP A 52 2.31 -3.18 -15.74
CA ASP A 52 2.23 -2.36 -16.95
C ASP A 52 3.42 -1.39 -16.90
N TYR A 53 4.16 -1.28 -18.01
CA TYR A 53 5.33 -0.42 -18.12
C TYR A 53 5.55 -0.05 -19.58
N GLU A 54 5.55 1.26 -19.84
CA GLU A 54 5.74 1.82 -21.17
C GLU A 54 7.14 2.46 -21.24
N PRO A 55 8.08 1.90 -22.04
CA PRO A 55 9.47 2.35 -22.07
C PRO A 55 9.69 3.81 -22.48
N SER A 56 8.74 4.42 -23.19
CA SER A 56 8.80 5.84 -23.53
C SER A 56 8.71 6.79 -22.32
N GLU A 57 8.31 6.29 -21.14
CA GLU A 57 8.32 7.05 -19.88
C GLU A 57 9.72 7.14 -19.23
N LEU A 58 10.72 6.44 -19.76
CA LEU A 58 12.06 6.41 -19.21
C LEU A 58 12.83 7.68 -19.61
N VAL A 59 13.15 8.53 -18.63
CA VAL A 59 14.11 9.64 -18.77
C VAL A 59 15.46 9.19 -18.21
N LEU A 60 16.49 9.14 -19.06
CA LEU A 60 17.89 8.85 -18.68
C LEU A 60 18.64 10.11 -18.26
#